data_AF-A0A7W1NVM4-F1
#
_entry.id   AF-A0A7W1NVM4-F1
#
_cell.length_a   1.000
_cell.length_b   1.000
_cell.length_c   1.000
_cell.angle_alpha   90.00
_cell.angle_beta   90.00
_cell.angle_gamma   90.00
#
_symmetry.space_group_name_H-M   'P 1'
#
loop_
_entity.id
_entity.type
_entity.pdbx_description
1 polymer ?
#
loop_
_entity_poly.entity_id
_entity_poly.type
_entity_poly.pdbx_seq_one_letter_code
_entity_poly.pdbx_strand_id
1 'polypeptide(L)'
;MTELKTSHLSEIYNNRFTKQTRDARLRLWAILCQNWIQAYIPKESTVLDLAAGQCEFINQIQARRKIAVDLNQDIYQFAAPGVQVII
;
A
#
# COMPACT_ATOMS: atom_id res chain seq x y z
N MET A 1 11.64 -20.31 13.85
CA MET A 1 11.08 -19.17 13.09
C MET A 1 12.22 -18.55 12.32
N THR A 2 12.26 -18.81 11.02
CA THR A 2 13.37 -18.39 10.14
C THR A 2 13.32 -16.88 9.99
N GLU A 3 14.40 -16.21 10.37
CA GLU A 3 14.59 -14.77 10.19
C GLU A 3 14.55 -14.45 8.70
N LEU A 4 13.44 -13.88 8.19
CA LEU A 4 13.39 -13.40 6.81
C LEU A 4 14.32 -12.21 6.71
N LYS A 5 15.46 -12.39 6.04
CA LYS A 5 16.35 -11.27 5.71
C LYS A 5 15.59 -10.25 4.86
N THR A 6 15.61 -8.98 5.27
CA THR A 6 14.95 -7.87 4.56
C THR A 6 15.27 -7.84 3.06
N SER A 7 16.50 -8.18 2.67
CA SER A 7 16.91 -8.25 1.27
C SER A 7 16.10 -9.26 0.43
N HIS A 8 15.73 -10.39 1.03
CA HIS A 8 14.94 -11.43 0.37
C HIS A 8 13.48 -10.98 0.16
N LEU A 9 12.93 -10.19 1.10
CA LEU A 9 11.61 -9.58 0.93
C LEU A 9 11.61 -8.59 -0.23
N SER A 10 12.60 -7.69 -0.28
CA SER A 10 12.74 -6.73 -1.38
C SER A 10 12.85 -7.41 -2.75
N GLU A 11 13.62 -8.50 -2.85
CA GLU A 11 13.75 -9.29 -4.10
C GLU A 11 12.41 -9.88 -4.56
N ILE A 12 11.65 -10.51 -3.66
CA ILE A 12 10.32 -11.06 -4.00
C ILE A 12 9.40 -9.96 -4.54
N TYR A 13 9.37 -8.81 -3.87
CA TYR A 13 8.52 -7.68 -4.28
C TYR A 13 8.93 -7.10 -5.64
N ASN A 14 10.23 -6.96 -5.88
CA ASN A 14 10.74 -6.44 -7.14
C ASN A 14 10.49 -7.40 -8.32
N ASN A 15 10.57 -8.70 -8.09
CA ASN A 15 10.31 -9.71 -9.11
C ASN A 15 8.81 -9.91 -9.39
N ARG A 16 7.93 -9.47 -8.47
CA ARG A 16 6.48 -9.63 -8.62
C ARG A 16 5.89 -8.73 -9.71
N PHE A 17 6.38 -7.49 -9.84
CA PHE A 17 5.84 -6.52 -10.79
C PHE A 17 6.95 -5.65 -11.38
N THR A 18 7.00 -5.57 -12.70
CA THR A 18 7.93 -4.67 -13.41
C THR A 18 7.58 -3.20 -13.13
N LYS A 19 8.55 -2.29 -13.37
CA LYS A 19 8.31 -0.83 -13.24
C LYS A 19 7.13 -0.35 -14.10
N GLN A 20 7.02 -0.82 -15.35
CA GLN A 20 5.91 -0.45 -16.24
C GLN A 20 4.55 -0.94 -15.72
N THR A 21 4.52 -2.10 -15.06
CA THR A 21 3.31 -2.61 -14.41
C THR A 21 2.88 -1.74 -13.24
N ARG A 22 3.82 -1.06 -12.56
CA ARG A 22 3.53 -0.21 -11.38
C ARG A 22 2.68 1.00 -11.73
N ASP A 23 3.04 1.77 -12.76
CA ASP A 23 2.29 2.97 -13.13
C ASP A 23 0.87 2.64 -13.60
N ALA A 24 0.72 1.54 -14.33
CA ALA A 24 -0.59 1.05 -14.75
C ALA A 24 -1.46 0.66 -13.54
N ARG A 25 -0.87 -0.02 -12.54
CA ARG A 25 -1.56 -0.41 -11.31
C ARG A 25 -1.93 0.79 -10.45
N LEU A 26 -1.06 1.79 -10.32
CA LEU A 26 -1.38 3.04 -9.61
C LEU A 26 -2.59 3.74 -10.22
N ARG A 27 -2.65 3.86 -11.56
CA ARG A 27 -3.82 4.42 -12.26
C ARG A 27 -5.08 3.59 -12.04
N LEU A 28 -4.96 2.27 -12.12
CA LEU A 28 -6.08 1.35 -11.88
C LEU A 28 -6.63 1.52 -10.45
N TRP A 29 -5.74 1.52 -9.45
CA TRP A 29 -6.12 1.72 -8.06
C TRP A 29 -6.76 3.07 -7.82
N ALA A 30 -6.24 4.15 -8.42
CA ALA A 30 -6.87 5.47 -8.32
C ALA A 30 -8.32 5.43 -8.82
N ILE A 31 -8.58 4.83 -9.99
CA ILE A 31 -9.94 4.71 -10.55
C ILE A 31 -10.84 3.85 -9.66
N LEU A 32 -10.38 2.66 -9.24
CA LEU A 32 -11.16 1.75 -8.39
C LEU A 32 -11.50 2.38 -7.04
N CYS A 33 -10.51 3.01 -6.40
CA CYS A 33 -10.69 3.67 -5.12
C CYS A 33 -11.65 4.84 -5.24
N GLN A 34 -11.39 5.77 -6.15
CA GLN A 34 -12.18 7.00 -6.26
C GLN A 34 -13.63 6.72 -6.68
N ASN A 35 -13.83 5.83 -7.65
CA ASN A 35 -15.15 5.67 -8.25
C ASN A 35 -16.00 4.66 -7.49
N TRP A 36 -15.40 3.62 -6.90
CA TRP A 36 -16.14 2.48 -6.37
C TRP A 36 -15.88 2.26 -4.89
N ILE A 37 -14.64 2.06 -4.46
CA ILE A 37 -14.35 1.62 -3.08
C ILE A 37 -14.60 2.75 -2.07
N GLN A 38 -14.29 4.01 -2.41
CA GLN A 38 -14.43 5.14 -1.50
C GLN A 38 -15.87 5.35 -1.02
N ALA A 39 -16.87 4.98 -1.83
CA ALA A 39 -18.28 5.07 -1.44
C ALA A 39 -18.62 4.24 -0.19
N TYR A 40 -17.82 3.23 0.11
CA TYR A 40 -17.98 2.34 1.27
C TYR A 40 -17.10 2.74 2.47
N ILE A 41 -16.26 3.77 2.32
CA ILE A 41 -15.30 4.19 3.34
C ILE A 41 -15.60 5.65 3.72
N PRO A 42 -16.24 5.89 4.89
CA PRO A 42 -16.47 7.24 5.38
C PRO A 42 -15.16 7.99 5.60
N LYS A 43 -15.14 9.29 5.32
CA LYS A 43 -13.94 10.13 5.51
C LYS A 43 -13.46 10.18 6.96
N GLU A 44 -14.35 10.01 7.94
CA GLU A 44 -13.99 10.00 9.37
C GLU A 44 -13.45 8.66 9.88
N SER A 45 -13.38 7.64 9.03
CA SER A 45 -12.96 6.29 9.41
C SER A 45 -11.46 6.19 9.68
N THR A 46 -11.07 5.09 10.33
CA THR A 46 -9.69 4.60 10.36
C THR A 46 -9.60 3.40 9.42
N VAL A 47 -8.67 3.44 8.47
CA VAL A 47 -8.44 2.36 7.49
C VAL A 47 -7.10 1.70 7.76
N LEU A 48 -7.12 0.37 7.84
CA LEU A 48 -5.94 -0.49 7.95
C LEU A 48 -5.78 -1.28 6.65
N ASP A 49 -4.66 -1.09 5.97
CA ASP A 49 -4.25 -1.84 4.79
C ASP A 49 -3.21 -2.90 5.20
N LEU A 50 -3.63 -4.16 5.24
CA LEU A 50 -2.81 -5.30 5.63
C LEU A 50 -2.08 -5.87 4.41
N ALA A 51 -0.77 -6.10 4.53
CA ALA A 51 0.12 -6.44 3.42
C ALA A 51 0.06 -5.37 2.31
N ALA A 52 0.22 -4.11 2.73
CA ALA A 52 0.00 -2.93 1.89
C ALA A 52 0.98 -2.82 0.71
N GLY A 53 2.10 -3.54 0.73
CA GLY A 53 3.10 -3.57 -0.34
C GLY A 53 3.57 -2.18 -0.76
N GLN A 54 3.28 -1.80 -2.00
CA GLN A 54 3.64 -0.48 -2.56
C GLN A 54 2.60 0.60 -2.25
N CYS A 55 1.74 0.39 -1.25
CA CYS A 55 0.71 1.32 -0.75
C CYS A 55 -0.30 1.81 -1.81
N GLU A 56 -0.48 1.08 -2.90
CA GLU A 56 -1.29 1.54 -4.03
C GLU A 56 -2.77 1.73 -3.67
N PHE A 57 -3.30 0.95 -2.72
CA PHE A 57 -4.66 1.11 -2.21
C PHE A 57 -4.76 2.25 -1.20
N ILE A 58 -4.05 2.14 -0.06
CA ILE A 58 -4.17 3.10 1.05
C ILE A 58 -3.78 4.54 0.67
N ASN A 59 -2.90 4.72 -0.33
CA ASN A 59 -2.56 6.04 -0.84
C ASN A 59 -3.74 6.71 -1.58
N GLN A 60 -4.64 5.92 -2.17
CA GLN A 60 -5.78 6.42 -2.96
C GLN A 60 -7.07 6.58 -2.15
N ILE A 61 -7.10 6.07 -0.91
CA ILE A 61 -8.23 6.21 0.01
C ILE A 61 -8.16 7.51 0.81
N GLN A 62 -9.32 8.14 0.98
CA GLN A 62 -9.57 9.22 1.93
C GLN A 62 -10.16 8.64 3.23
N ALA A 63 -9.45 8.87 4.32
CA ALA A 63 -9.87 8.51 5.68
C ALA A 63 -9.14 9.41 6.68
N ARG A 64 -9.71 9.59 7.87
CA ARG A 64 -9.17 10.42 8.94
C ARG A 64 -7.83 9.86 9.43
N ARG A 65 -7.71 8.54 9.48
CA ARG A 65 -6.47 7.85 9.82
C ARG A 65 -6.24 6.70 8.86
N LYS A 66 -5.02 6.60 8.35
CA LYS A 66 -4.59 5.56 7.42
C LYS A 66 -3.40 4.82 7.99
N ILE A 67 -3.49 3.50 8.03
CA ILE A 67 -2.47 2.62 8.59
C ILE A 67 -2.12 1.59 7.53
N ALA A 68 -0.84 1.42 7.25
CA ALA A 68 -0.33 0.42 6.30
C ALA A 68 0.60 -0.53 7.05
N VAL A 69 0.35 -1.83 6.91
CA VAL A 69 1.16 -2.88 7.53
C VAL A 69 1.79 -3.73 6.44
N ASP A 70 3.11 -3.87 6.46
CA ASP A 70 3.82 -4.82 5.61
C ASP A 70 5.16 -5.20 6.25
N LEU A 71 5.61 -6.44 6.07
CA LEU A 71 6.89 -6.93 6.60
C LEU A 71 8.08 -6.35 5.81
N ASN A 72 7.87 -5.96 4.56
CA ASN A 72 8.92 -5.39 3.72
C ASN A 72 9.14 -3.91 4.08
N GLN A 73 10.37 -3.59 4.53
CA GLN A 73 10.78 -2.22 4.87
C GLN A 73 10.71 -1.24 3.70
N ASP A 74 10.68 -1.71 2.45
CA ASP A 74 10.48 -0.85 1.28
C ASP A 74 9.14 -0.10 1.32
N ILE A 75 8.17 -0.52 2.13
CA ILE A 75 6.89 0.17 2.33
C ILE A 75 7.08 1.66 2.70
N TYR A 76 8.14 2.01 3.44
CA TYR A 76 8.45 3.40 3.78
C TYR A 76 8.74 4.27 2.55
N GLN A 77 9.19 3.68 1.44
CA GLN A 77 9.45 4.40 0.20
C GLN A 77 8.16 4.72 -0.57
N PHE A 78 7.05 4.02 -0.28
CA PHE A 78 5.82 4.10 -1.05
C PHE A 78 4.66 4.73 -0.27
N ALA A 79 4.68 4.68 1.05
CA ALA A 79 3.64 5.28 1.88
C ALA A 79 3.56 6.81 1.66
N ALA A 80 2.39 7.30 1.27
CA ALA A 80 2.16 8.74 1.10
C ALA A 80 2.15 9.47 2.46
N PRO A 81 2.38 10.81 2.47
CA PRO A 81 2.24 11.61 3.68
C PRO A 81 0.88 11.37 4.38
N GLY A 82 0.91 11.21 5.70
CA GLY A 82 -0.28 10.93 6.52
C GLY A 82 -0.69 9.45 6.59
N VAL A 83 0.04 8.53 5.94
CA VAL A 83 -0.11 7.08 6.18
C VAL A 83 0.86 6.65 7.29
N GLN A 84 0.32 6.08 8.37
CA GLN A 84 1.11 5.48 9.43
C GLN A 84 1.59 4.10 8.98
N VAL A 85 2.90 3.88 8.96
CA VAL A 85 3.50 2.56 8.63
C VAL A 85 3.78 1.78 9.92
N ILE A 86 3.46 0.48 9.89
CA ILE A 86 3.80 -0.50 10.93
C ILE A 86 4.44 -1.71 10.22
N ILE A 87 5.56 -2.22 10.76
CA ILE A 87 6.28 -3.39 10.25
C ILE A 87 6.28 -4.47 11.32
#